data_AF-A0A0Q8NBF4-F1
#
_entry.id   AF-A0A0Q8NBF4-F1
#
_cell.length_a   1.000
_cell.length_b   1.000
_cell.length_c   1.000
_cell.angle_alpha   90.00
_cell.angle_beta   90.00
_cell.angle_gamma   90.00
#
_symmetry.space_group_name_H-M   'P 1'
#
loop_
_entity.id
_entity.type
_entity.pdbx_description
1 polymer ?
#
loop_
_entity_poly.entity_id
_entity_poly.type
_entity_poly.pdbx_seq_one_letter_code
_entity_poly.pdbx_strand_id
1 'polypeptide(L)'
;MNLEKTLIKKENLGNLEKVLNSLHSDHQHSLELCWAIRVGIKQKIDPDRIKNYADWYYSNELAAHFEMEKEHIFPILGMENELVKKALTLQRKIKKHFTKNILIEKSLSRIEEDLEILIRFEERNIFAFIRNKMPSNQIIASLKNYSPEPNSQQWNDRFWQ
;
A
#
# COMPACT_ATOMS: atom_id res chain seq x y z
N MET A 1 8.73 37.21 -8.94
CA MET A 1 8.62 35.88 -8.30
C MET A 1 10.03 35.32 -8.14
N ASN A 2 10.50 35.07 -6.92
CA ASN A 2 11.92 34.90 -6.56
C ASN A 2 12.49 33.54 -7.00
N LEU A 3 13.72 33.50 -7.56
CA LEU A 3 14.39 32.28 -8.04
C LEU A 3 14.46 31.15 -6.98
N GLU A 4 14.69 31.51 -5.71
CA GLU A 4 14.67 30.57 -4.59
C GLU A 4 13.30 29.88 -4.41
N LYS A 5 12.19 30.62 -4.55
CA LYS A 5 10.84 30.04 -4.46
C LYS A 5 10.58 29.03 -5.58
N THR A 6 11.15 29.26 -6.76
CA THR A 6 11.05 28.35 -7.90
C THR A 6 11.89 27.09 -7.72
N LEU A 7 13.13 27.23 -7.20
CA LEU A 7 14.01 26.10 -6.90
C LEU A 7 13.43 25.19 -5.81
N ILE A 8 12.96 25.78 -4.70
CA ILE A 8 12.29 25.05 -3.62
C ILE A 8 11.09 24.29 -4.17
N LYS A 9 10.25 24.93 -4.98
CA LYS A 9 9.08 24.26 -5.59
C LYS A 9 9.48 23.06 -6.47
N LYS A 10 10.56 23.17 -7.24
CA LYS A 10 11.04 22.10 -8.14
C LYS A 10 11.61 20.91 -7.36
N GLU A 11 12.39 21.16 -6.32
CA GLU A 11 12.92 20.12 -5.43
C GLU A 11 11.80 19.37 -4.70
N ASN A 12 10.78 20.10 -4.25
CA ASN A 12 9.61 19.51 -3.56
C ASN A 12 8.82 18.56 -4.46
N LEU A 13 8.63 18.95 -5.73
CA LEU A 13 8.00 18.11 -6.74
C LEU A 13 8.81 16.82 -6.97
N GLY A 14 10.15 16.92 -7.04
CA GLY A 14 11.02 15.75 -7.18
C GLY A 14 10.93 14.78 -6.00
N ASN A 15 10.92 15.29 -4.77
CA ASN A 15 10.81 14.47 -3.56
C ASN A 15 9.43 13.79 -3.45
N LEU A 16 8.35 14.52 -3.75
CA LEU A 16 7.00 13.96 -3.76
C LEU A 16 6.88 12.82 -4.78
N GLU A 17 7.37 13.04 -6.01
CA GLU A 17 7.30 12.05 -7.08
C GLU A 17 8.11 10.78 -6.72
N LYS A 18 9.27 10.94 -6.06
CA LYS A 18 10.05 9.80 -5.58
C LYS A 18 9.27 8.94 -4.59
N VAL A 19 8.57 9.57 -3.64
CA VAL A 19 7.79 8.83 -2.63
C VAL A 19 6.56 8.16 -3.23
N LEU A 20 5.80 8.88 -4.07
CA LEU A 20 4.63 8.28 -4.70
C LEU A 20 5.01 7.12 -5.63
N ASN A 21 6.17 7.18 -6.29
CA ASN A 21 6.66 6.05 -7.07
C ASN A 21 7.11 4.87 -6.20
N SER A 22 7.72 5.13 -5.03
CA SER A 22 8.03 4.06 -4.06
C SER A 22 6.75 3.37 -3.60
N LEU A 23 5.74 4.14 -3.21
CA LEU A 23 4.42 3.66 -2.82
C LEU A 23 3.73 2.86 -3.92
N HIS A 24 3.82 3.34 -5.16
CA HIS A 24 3.31 2.62 -6.31
C HIS A 24 4.01 1.28 -6.51
N SER A 25 5.32 1.21 -6.25
CA SER A 25 6.08 -0.04 -6.29
C SER A 25 5.56 -1.04 -5.25
N ASP A 26 5.30 -0.58 -4.02
CA ASP A 26 4.73 -1.43 -2.96
C ASP A 26 3.33 -1.95 -3.36
N HIS A 27 2.52 -1.11 -4.00
CA HIS A 27 1.25 -1.51 -4.58
C HIS A 27 1.40 -2.57 -5.67
N GLN A 28 2.42 -2.50 -6.53
CA GLN A 28 2.69 -3.55 -7.51
C GLN A 28 2.98 -4.88 -6.82
N HIS A 29 3.82 -4.90 -5.78
CA HIS A 29 4.07 -6.12 -5.00
C HIS A 29 2.80 -6.65 -4.32
N SER A 30 1.92 -5.77 -3.84
CA SER A 30 0.64 -6.17 -3.26
C SER A 30 -0.32 -6.76 -4.31
N LEU A 31 -0.28 -6.26 -5.56
CA LEU A 31 -1.01 -6.86 -6.68
C LEU A 31 -0.44 -8.22 -7.08
N GLU A 32 0.88 -8.44 -6.94
CA GLU A 32 1.50 -9.76 -7.11
C GLU A 32 0.99 -10.76 -6.07
N LEU A 33 0.78 -10.35 -4.81
CA LEU A 33 0.09 -11.17 -3.82
C LEU A 33 -1.33 -11.53 -4.28
N CYS A 34 -2.13 -10.55 -4.72
CA CYS A 34 -3.49 -10.82 -5.22
C CYS A 34 -3.47 -11.83 -6.38
N TRP A 35 -2.53 -11.67 -7.31
CA TRP A 35 -2.33 -12.62 -8.40
C TRP A 35 -1.93 -14.01 -7.92
N ALA A 36 -0.96 -14.12 -7.00
CA ALA A 36 -0.51 -15.39 -6.45
C ALA A 36 -1.66 -16.15 -5.76
N ILE A 37 -2.49 -15.44 -4.97
CA ILE A 37 -3.70 -16.03 -4.35
C ILE A 37 -4.64 -16.59 -5.42
N ARG A 38 -4.94 -15.81 -6.48
CA ARG A 38 -5.82 -16.26 -7.58
C ARG A 38 -5.26 -17.49 -8.29
N VAL A 39 -3.95 -17.52 -8.53
CA VAL A 39 -3.26 -18.68 -9.12
C VAL A 39 -3.37 -19.90 -8.22
N GLY A 40 -3.06 -19.76 -6.94
CA GLY A 40 -3.15 -20.85 -5.97
C GLY A 40 -4.55 -21.45 -5.90
N ILE A 41 -5.59 -20.61 -5.82
CA ILE A 41 -6.99 -21.05 -5.83
C ILE A 41 -7.31 -21.80 -7.13
N LYS A 42 -6.95 -21.23 -8.29
CA LYS A 42 -7.22 -21.85 -9.61
C LYS A 42 -6.54 -23.20 -9.77
N GLN A 43 -5.32 -23.34 -9.26
CA GLN A 43 -4.54 -24.57 -9.30
C GLN A 43 -4.91 -25.56 -8.19
N LYS A 44 -5.86 -25.21 -7.32
CA LYS A 44 -6.27 -26.02 -6.15
C LYS A 44 -5.09 -26.34 -5.23
N ILE A 45 -4.18 -25.38 -5.06
CA ILE A 45 -3.14 -25.44 -4.02
C ILE A 45 -3.83 -25.47 -2.66
N ASP A 46 -3.25 -26.21 -1.72
CA ASP A 46 -3.70 -26.26 -0.33
C ASP A 46 -3.96 -24.83 0.21
N PRO A 47 -5.20 -24.51 0.64
CA PRO A 47 -5.53 -23.19 1.16
C PRO A 47 -4.63 -22.72 2.31
N ASP A 48 -4.15 -23.64 3.16
CA ASP A 48 -3.24 -23.30 4.26
C ASP A 48 -1.88 -22.83 3.72
N ARG A 49 -1.38 -23.45 2.65
CA ARG A 49 -0.12 -23.05 1.99
C ARG A 49 -0.22 -21.64 1.40
N ILE A 50 -1.34 -21.31 0.75
CA ILE A 50 -1.60 -19.96 0.21
C ILE A 50 -1.72 -18.95 1.36
N LYS A 51 -2.44 -19.31 2.43
CA LYS A 51 -2.67 -18.44 3.59
C LYS A 51 -1.39 -18.13 4.35
N ASN A 52 -0.48 -19.10 4.49
CA ASN A 52 0.83 -18.88 5.10
C ASN A 52 1.65 -17.82 4.37
N TYR A 53 1.66 -17.85 3.03
CA TYR A 53 2.31 -16.80 2.24
C TYR A 53 1.62 -15.44 2.41
N ALA A 54 0.29 -15.41 2.35
CA ALA A 54 -0.48 -14.17 2.51
C ALA A 54 -0.23 -13.52 3.88
N ASP A 55 -0.22 -14.31 4.95
CA ASP A 55 0.03 -13.83 6.31
C ASP A 55 1.47 -13.38 6.53
N TRP A 56 2.42 -14.11 5.94
CA TRP A 56 3.81 -13.70 5.91
C TRP A 56 3.95 -12.34 5.21
N TYR A 57 3.39 -12.18 4.01
CA TYR A 57 3.44 -10.91 3.26
C TYR A 57 2.78 -9.78 4.04
N TYR A 58 1.64 -10.04 4.69
CA TYR A 58 0.98 -9.04 5.52
C TYR A 58 1.87 -8.54 6.66
N SER A 59 2.48 -9.48 7.37
CA SER A 59 3.30 -9.17 8.56
C SER A 59 4.63 -8.50 8.22
N ASN A 60 5.15 -8.76 7.02
CA ASN A 60 6.48 -8.30 6.59
C ASN A 60 6.43 -7.02 5.74
N GLU A 61 5.38 -6.86 4.93
CA GLU A 61 5.32 -5.80 3.91
C GLU A 61 4.07 -4.92 4.10
N LEU A 62 2.88 -5.51 3.95
CA LEU A 62 1.64 -4.73 3.81
C LEU A 62 1.25 -3.96 5.08
N ALA A 63 1.50 -4.51 6.27
CA ALA A 63 1.19 -3.82 7.52
C ALA A 63 2.05 -2.55 7.70
N ALA A 64 3.33 -2.61 7.37
CA ALA A 64 4.23 -1.45 7.44
C ALA A 64 3.82 -0.39 6.42
N HIS A 65 3.47 -0.81 5.21
CA HIS A 65 2.94 0.06 4.18
C HIS A 65 1.69 0.83 4.65
N PHE A 66 0.70 0.15 5.25
CA PHE A 66 -0.49 0.82 5.79
C PHE A 66 -0.19 1.83 6.90
N GLU A 67 0.78 1.56 7.79
CA GLU A 67 1.15 2.52 8.83
C GLU A 67 1.86 3.74 8.23
N MET A 68 2.72 3.53 7.23
CA MET A 68 3.37 4.62 6.50
C MET A 68 2.33 5.55 5.85
N GLU A 69 1.32 5.00 5.18
CA GLU A 69 0.25 5.82 4.59
C GLU A 69 -0.49 6.66 5.64
N LYS A 70 -0.78 6.09 6.82
CA LYS A 70 -1.43 6.81 7.92
C LYS A 70 -0.56 7.91 8.50
N GLU A 71 0.74 7.68 8.62
CA GLU A 71 1.65 8.62 9.25
C GLU A 71 2.02 9.77 8.31
N HIS A 72 2.13 9.50 7.01
CA HIS A 72 2.74 10.45 6.08
C HIS A 72 1.87 10.86 4.92
N ILE A 73 0.96 10.00 4.44
CA ILE A 73 0.18 10.25 3.22
C ILE A 73 -1.20 10.82 3.52
N PHE A 74 -1.99 10.13 4.35
CA PHE A 74 -3.33 10.57 4.73
C PHE A 74 -3.38 11.94 5.41
N PRO A 75 -2.41 12.34 6.27
CA PRO A 75 -2.39 13.68 6.85
C PRO A 75 -2.29 14.80 5.82
N ILE A 76 -1.75 14.55 4.62
CA ILE A 76 -1.66 15.55 3.54
C ILE A 76 -3.05 16.00 3.07
N LEU A 77 -4.03 15.09 3.04
CA LEU A 77 -5.43 15.40 2.70
C LEU A 77 -6.24 15.88 3.90
N GLY A 78 -5.71 15.70 5.11
CA GLY A 78 -6.41 15.87 6.38
C GLY A 78 -7.18 14.61 6.79
N MET A 79 -7.08 14.22 8.06
CA MET A 79 -7.67 12.98 8.57
C MET A 79 -9.21 12.95 8.50
N GLU A 80 -9.85 14.11 8.43
CA GLU A 80 -11.30 14.23 8.28
C GLU A 80 -11.80 14.08 6.83
N ASN A 81 -10.88 14.00 5.86
CA ASN A 81 -11.21 13.84 4.45
C ASN A 81 -11.94 12.50 4.18
N GLU A 82 -13.03 12.55 3.41
CA GLU A 82 -13.85 11.37 3.10
C GLU A 82 -13.06 10.26 2.36
N LEU A 83 -12.07 10.63 1.52
CA LEU A 83 -11.22 9.66 0.85
C LEU A 83 -10.33 8.91 1.85
N VAL A 84 -9.78 9.64 2.83
CA VAL A 84 -8.94 9.09 3.90
C VAL A 84 -9.77 8.15 4.78
N LYS A 85 -10.94 8.57 5.24
CA LYS A 85 -11.86 7.74 6.04
C LYS A 85 -12.23 6.43 5.33
N LYS A 86 -12.43 6.51 4.01
CA LYS A 86 -12.72 5.34 3.18
C LYS A 86 -11.52 4.39 3.08
N ALA A 87 -10.31 4.90 2.79
CA ALA A 87 -9.09 4.08 2.76
C ALA A 87 -8.84 3.38 4.10
N LEU A 88 -8.90 4.11 5.22
CA LEU A 88 -8.76 3.54 6.57
C LEU A 88 -9.78 2.44 6.88
N THR A 89 -11.02 2.62 6.41
CA THR A 89 -12.07 1.61 6.57
C THR A 89 -11.75 0.33 5.79
N LEU A 90 -11.27 0.48 4.55
CA LEU A 90 -10.84 -0.64 3.71
C LEU A 90 -9.62 -1.35 4.31
N GLN A 91 -8.58 -0.62 4.71
CA GLN A 91 -7.39 -1.18 5.39
C GLN A 91 -7.79 -1.99 6.64
N ARG A 92 -8.69 -1.47 7.47
CA ARG A 92 -9.21 -2.18 8.66
C ARG A 92 -10.01 -3.43 8.29
N LYS A 93 -10.75 -3.42 7.17
CA LYS A 93 -11.47 -4.60 6.66
C LYS A 93 -10.48 -5.67 6.20
N ILE A 94 -9.49 -5.28 5.40
CA ILE A 94 -8.44 -6.16 4.86
C ILE A 94 -7.64 -6.81 5.99
N LYS A 95 -7.19 -6.04 6.99
CA LYS A 95 -6.50 -6.57 8.18
C LYS A 95 -7.25 -7.70 8.88
N LYS A 96 -8.59 -7.69 8.86
CA LYS A 96 -9.40 -8.76 9.48
C LYS A 96 -9.35 -10.07 8.70
N HIS A 97 -9.10 -10.04 7.40
CA HIS A 97 -8.99 -11.26 6.59
C HIS A 97 -7.67 -11.99 6.82
N PHE A 98 -6.60 -11.25 7.12
CA PHE A 98 -5.31 -11.85 7.51
C PHE A 98 -5.33 -12.40 8.93
N THR A 99 -5.95 -11.69 9.88
CA THR A 99 -5.91 -12.05 11.31
C THR A 99 -6.91 -13.12 11.75
N LYS A 100 -7.90 -13.47 10.92
CA LYS A 100 -8.91 -14.50 11.25
C LYS A 100 -8.59 -15.80 10.52
N ASN A 101 -8.37 -16.87 11.29
CA ASN A 101 -8.09 -18.21 10.75
C ASN A 101 -9.34 -19.09 10.66
N ILE A 102 -10.47 -18.49 10.23
CA ILE A 102 -11.74 -19.19 10.07
C ILE A 102 -12.18 -18.98 8.62
N LEU A 103 -12.61 -20.05 7.93
CA LEU A 103 -12.98 -20.03 6.51
C LEU A 103 -11.84 -19.48 5.62
N ILE A 104 -10.71 -20.19 5.59
CA ILE A 104 -9.47 -19.76 4.92
C ILE A 104 -9.70 -19.42 3.45
N GLU A 105 -10.35 -20.29 2.68
CA GLU A 105 -10.64 -20.03 1.26
C GLU A 105 -11.42 -18.73 1.05
N LYS A 106 -12.45 -18.50 1.88
CA LYS A 106 -13.23 -17.26 1.84
C LYS A 106 -12.36 -16.06 2.19
N SER A 107 -11.47 -16.19 3.17
CA SER A 107 -10.56 -15.12 3.56
C SER A 107 -9.56 -14.80 2.44
N LEU A 108 -9.02 -15.81 1.76
CA LEU A 108 -8.13 -15.65 0.61
C LEU A 108 -8.81 -14.89 -0.54
N SER A 109 -10.03 -15.29 -0.93
CA SER A 109 -10.80 -14.57 -1.96
C SER A 109 -11.08 -13.12 -1.54
N ARG A 110 -11.32 -12.87 -0.25
CA ARG A 110 -11.57 -11.50 0.23
C ARG A 110 -10.30 -10.66 0.32
N ILE A 111 -9.15 -11.27 0.61
CA ILE A 111 -7.85 -10.57 0.60
C ILE A 111 -7.59 -10.03 -0.81
N GLU A 112 -7.63 -10.89 -1.83
CA GLU A 112 -7.26 -10.47 -3.18
C GLU A 112 -8.22 -9.42 -3.76
N GLU A 113 -9.54 -9.59 -3.53
CA GLU A 113 -10.57 -8.66 -4.00
C GLU A 113 -10.50 -7.30 -3.30
N ASP A 114 -10.51 -7.29 -1.96
CA ASP A 114 -10.56 -6.04 -1.19
C ASP A 114 -9.24 -5.26 -1.31
N LEU A 115 -8.09 -5.94 -1.37
CA LEU A 115 -6.78 -5.29 -1.52
C LEU A 115 -6.63 -4.65 -2.90
N GLU A 116 -7.04 -5.32 -3.98
CA GLU A 116 -7.01 -4.72 -5.32
C GLU A 116 -7.94 -3.49 -5.41
N ILE A 117 -9.11 -3.54 -4.76
CA ILE A 117 -10.03 -2.40 -4.67
C ILE A 117 -9.38 -1.22 -3.93
N LEU A 118 -8.71 -1.48 -2.81
CA LEU A 118 -8.01 -0.46 -2.02
C LEU A 118 -6.92 0.22 -2.86
N ILE A 119 -6.02 -0.58 -3.46
CA ILE A 119 -4.91 -0.07 -4.28
C ILE A 119 -5.42 0.81 -5.42
N ARG A 120 -6.42 0.33 -6.17
CA ARG A 120 -7.02 1.11 -7.27
C ARG A 120 -7.68 2.39 -6.77
N PHE A 121 -8.26 2.37 -5.58
CA PHE A 121 -8.88 3.54 -4.97
C PHE A 121 -7.82 4.58 -4.55
N GLU A 122 -6.76 4.17 -3.85
CA GLU A 122 -5.68 5.05 -3.42
C GLU A 122 -4.96 5.69 -4.62
N GLU A 123 -4.57 4.89 -5.60
CA GLU A 123 -3.87 5.37 -6.81
C GLU A 123 -4.67 6.41 -7.59
N ARG A 124 -5.94 6.12 -7.87
CA ARG A 124 -6.80 6.96 -8.73
C ARG A 124 -7.33 8.19 -8.01
N ASN A 125 -7.49 8.14 -6.70
CA ASN A 125 -8.15 9.21 -5.95
C ASN A 125 -7.15 9.94 -5.06
N ILE A 126 -6.47 9.24 -4.14
CA ILE A 126 -5.60 9.87 -3.15
C ILE A 126 -4.30 10.34 -3.80
N PHE A 127 -3.55 9.43 -4.45
CA PHE A 127 -2.24 9.78 -5.01
C PHE A 127 -2.36 10.73 -6.20
N ALA A 128 -3.38 10.54 -7.05
CA ALA A 128 -3.71 11.50 -8.11
C ALA A 128 -4.07 12.88 -7.55
N PHE A 129 -4.83 12.96 -6.45
CA PHE A 129 -5.16 14.24 -5.81
C PHE A 129 -3.91 14.93 -5.25
N ILE A 130 -3.04 14.20 -4.54
CA ILE A 130 -1.79 14.75 -3.99
C ILE A 130 -0.92 15.32 -5.11
N ARG A 131 -0.70 14.56 -6.21
CA ARG A 131 0.05 15.03 -7.39
C ARG A 131 -0.50 16.33 -7.97
N ASN A 132 -1.83 16.45 -8.06
CA ASN A 132 -2.48 17.57 -8.72
C ASN A 132 -2.63 18.82 -7.84
N LYS A 133 -2.75 18.65 -6.51
CA LYS A 133 -3.16 19.74 -5.60
C LYS A 133 -2.08 20.16 -4.61
N MET A 134 -1.10 19.31 -4.31
CA MET A 134 -0.19 19.52 -3.20
C MET A 134 1.29 19.35 -3.61
N PRO A 135 1.94 20.35 -4.23
CA PRO A 135 3.39 20.48 -4.20
C PRO A 135 3.78 21.49 -3.10
N SER A 136 3.48 21.17 -1.84
CA SER A 136 3.75 22.06 -0.70
C SER A 136 4.91 21.56 0.17
N ASN A 137 5.52 22.48 0.90
CA ASN A 137 6.61 22.26 1.86
C ASN A 137 6.27 21.28 3.00
N GLN A 138 4.99 21.05 3.30
CA GLN A 138 4.56 20.09 4.35
C GLN A 138 4.93 18.64 4.01
N ILE A 139 4.89 18.29 2.71
CA ILE A 139 5.21 16.94 2.22
C ILE A 139 6.69 16.58 2.45
N ILE A 140 7.59 17.57 2.44
CA ILE A 140 9.03 17.35 2.64
C ILE A 140 9.31 16.88 4.07
N ALA A 141 8.64 17.45 5.07
CA ALA A 141 8.94 17.21 6.47
C ALA A 141 8.52 15.80 6.91
N SER A 142 7.37 15.32 6.44
CA SER A 142 6.92 13.95 6.71
C SER A 142 7.77 12.90 5.98
N LEU A 143 8.31 13.22 4.80
CA LEU A 143 9.01 12.24 3.95
C LEU A 143 10.53 12.22 4.11
N LYS A 144 11.15 13.24 4.72
CA LYS A 144 12.61 13.28 4.94
C LYS A 144 13.14 12.15 5.82
N ASN A 145 12.28 11.55 6.65
CA ASN A 145 12.62 10.44 7.52
C ASN A 145 12.22 9.08 6.93
N TYR A 146 11.59 9.07 5.75
CA TYR A 146 11.17 7.84 5.11
C TYR A 146 12.36 7.23 4.35
N SER A 147 12.95 6.21 4.95
CA SER A 147 13.85 5.26 4.30
C SER A 147 13.31 3.88 4.60
N PRO A 148 12.57 3.24 3.67
CA PRO A 148 12.19 1.86 3.87
C PRO A 148 13.48 1.04 3.94
N GLU A 149 13.75 0.41 5.09
CA GLU A 149 14.78 -0.61 5.14
C GLU A 149 14.30 -1.77 4.26
N PRO A 150 15.13 -2.26 3.32
CA PRO A 150 14.75 -3.42 2.53
C PRO A 150 14.54 -4.59 3.48
N ASN A 151 13.31 -5.13 3.53
CA ASN A 151 13.11 -6.38 4.22
C ASN A 151 13.85 -7.48 3.45
N SER A 152 14.88 -8.06 4.05
CA SER A 152 15.72 -9.06 3.41
C SER A 152 15.13 -10.47 3.48
N GLN A 153 14.02 -10.66 4.19
CA GLN A 153 13.36 -11.96 4.26
C GLN A 153 12.67 -12.27 2.93
N GLN A 154 13.04 -13.40 2.32
CA GLN A 154 12.38 -13.90 1.12
C GLN A 154 11.47 -15.06 1.48
N TRP A 155 10.28 -15.08 0.89
CA TRP A 155 9.42 -16.25 0.93
C TRP A 155 9.91 -17.32 -0.05
N ASN A 156 10.23 -18.49 0.48
CA ASN A 156 10.84 -19.57 -0.30
C ASN A 156 9.81 -20.47 -1.01
N ASP A 157 8.57 -20.52 -0.51
CA ASP A 157 7.53 -21.40 -1.04
C ASP A 157 6.69 -20.70 -2.11
N ARG A 158 7.25 -20.57 -3.31
CA ARG A 158 6.60 -19.91 -4.46
C ARG A 158 5.61 -20.82 -5.18
N PHE A 159 4.51 -21.17 -4.52
CA PHE A 159 3.49 -22.09 -5.05
C PHE A 159 2.79 -21.64 -6.35
N TRP A 160 2.95 -20.38 -6.72
CA TRP A 160 2.34 -19.76 -7.90
C TRP A 160 3.21 -19.88 -9.17
N GLN A 161 4.38 -20.51 -9.08
CA GLN A 161 5.32 -20.73 -10.19
C GLN A 161 5.14 -22.10 -10.83
#